data_AF-A0A9D8B9A4-F1
#
_entry.id   AF-A0A9D8B9A4-F1
#
_cell.length_a   1.000
_cell.length_b   1.000
_cell.length_c   1.000
_cell.angle_alpha   90.00
_cell.angle_beta   90.00
_cell.angle_gamma   90.00
#
_symmetry.space_group_name_H-M   'P 1'
#
loop_
_entity.id
_entity.type
_entity.pdbx_description
1 polymer ?
#
loop_
_entity_poly.entity_id
_entity_poly.type
_entity_poly.pdbx_seq_one_letter_code
_entity_poly.pdbx_strand_id
1 'polypeptide(L)'
;MVIIGIVVGVIVLILILGFILTYNGLVRLRNQMRNAWSQIDVQLKRRHDLIPNLVETVKGYAAHERQTLEAVTAARGAAVSAVGKGVGAQAKAEGELSGALSRLLAVAERYPDLKANQNF
;
A
#
# COMPACT_ATOMS: atom_id res chain seq x y z
N MET A 1 -39.83 -45.38 12.66
CA MET A 1 -38.56 -45.59 11.93
C MET A 1 -38.40 -44.64 10.74
N VAL A 2 -39.32 -44.62 9.77
CA VAL A 2 -39.21 -43.76 8.55
C VAL A 2 -39.16 -42.26 8.87
N ILE A 3 -40.04 -41.76 9.73
CA ILE A 3 -40.08 -40.33 10.11
C ILE A 3 -38.78 -39.87 10.78
N ILE A 4 -38.19 -40.71 11.65
CA ILE A 4 -36.93 -40.41 12.33
C ILE A 4 -35.79 -40.32 11.31
N GLY A 5 -35.74 -41.23 10.33
CA GLY A 5 -34.76 -41.17 9.24
C GLY A 5 -34.85 -39.91 8.40
N ILE A 6 -36.07 -39.45 8.10
CA ILE A 6 -36.30 -38.19 7.37
C ILE A 6 -35.81 -36.99 8.18
N VAL A 7 -36.15 -36.91 9.47
CA VAL A 7 -35.72 -35.81 10.35
C VAL A 7 -34.19 -35.75 10.44
N VAL A 8 -33.53 -36.90 10.63
CA VAL A 8 -32.05 -36.96 10.66
C VAL A 8 -31.46 -36.54 9.31
N GLY A 9 -32.03 -37.00 8.19
CA GLY A 9 -31.59 -36.61 6.85
C GLY A 9 -31.67 -35.10 6.60
N VAL A 10 -32.77 -34.45 7.03
CA VAL A 10 -32.93 -33.00 6.92
C VAL A 10 -31.92 -32.25 7.78
N ILE A 11 -31.69 -32.70 9.01
CA ILE A 11 -30.69 -32.08 9.91
C ILE A 11 -29.29 -32.16 9.29
N VAL A 12 -28.90 -33.34 8.78
CA VAL A 12 -27.61 -33.52 8.12
C VAL A 12 -27.48 -32.62 6.89
N LEU A 13 -28.54 -32.50 6.08
CA LEU A 13 -28.56 -31.62 4.92
C LEU A 13 -28.35 -30.15 5.31
N ILE A 14 -29.04 -29.68 6.35
CA ILE A 14 -28.90 -28.30 6.86
C ILE A 14 -27.47 -28.05 7.36
N LEU A 15 -26.88 -29.00 8.09
CA LEU A 15 -25.50 -28.88 8.58
C LEU A 15 -24.50 -28.79 7.43
N ILE A 16 -24.66 -29.62 6.39
CA ILE A 16 -23.82 -29.59 5.19
C ILE A 16 -23.96 -28.25 4.47
N LEU A 17 -25.19 -27.76 4.25
CA LEU A 17 -25.41 -26.46 3.63
C LEU A 17 -24.78 -25.32 4.45
N GLY A 18 -24.97 -25.34 5.77
CA GLY A 18 -24.39 -24.34 6.68
C GLY A 18 -22.86 -24.32 6.61
N PHE A 19 -22.22 -25.49 6.55
CA PHE A 19 -20.77 -25.61 6.40
C PHE A 19 -20.29 -25.05 5.05
N ILE A 20 -20.97 -25.38 3.95
CA ILE A 20 -20.60 -24.91 2.61
C ILE A 20 -20.71 -23.38 2.53
N LEU A 21 -21.81 -22.81 3.04
CA LEU A 21 -22.04 -21.35 3.00
C LEU A 21 -20.98 -20.59 3.83
N THR A 22 -20.69 -21.06 5.04
CA THR A 22 -19.69 -20.44 5.92
C THR A 22 -18.28 -20.56 5.34
N TYR A 23 -17.90 -21.73 4.83
CA TYR A 23 -16.61 -21.93 4.17
C TYR A 23 -16.42 -21.02 2.95
N ASN A 24 -17.42 -20.96 2.06
CA ASN A 24 -17.40 -20.08 0.90
C ASN A 24 -17.34 -18.59 1.29
N GLY A 25 -18.05 -18.21 2.36
CA GLY A 25 -17.96 -16.88 2.94
C GLY A 25 -16.52 -16.53 3.36
N LEU A 26 -15.89 -17.39 4.15
CA LEU A 26 -14.50 -17.22 4.61
C LEU A 26 -13.51 -17.11 3.45
N VAL A 27 -13.65 -17.95 2.42
CA VAL A 27 -12.82 -17.90 1.21
C VAL A 27 -13.01 -16.58 0.47
N ARG A 28 -14.25 -16.10 0.35
CA ARG A 28 -14.56 -14.81 -0.26
C ARG A 28 -13.89 -13.66 0.49
N LEU A 29 -14.01 -13.63 1.82
CA LEU A 29 -13.36 -12.59 2.65
C LEU A 29 -11.83 -12.63 2.52
N ARG A 30 -11.23 -13.83 2.51
CA ARG A 30 -9.78 -13.99 2.29
C ARG A 30 -9.34 -13.42 0.94
N ASN A 31 -10.10 -13.69 -0.13
CA ASN A 31 -9.79 -13.16 -1.45
C ASN A 31 -9.94 -11.64 -1.51
N GLN A 32 -10.98 -11.08 -0.87
CA GLN A 32 -11.15 -9.62 -0.77
C GLN A 32 -9.98 -8.96 -0.06
N MET A 33 -9.53 -9.52 1.07
CA MET A 33 -8.36 -9.02 1.79
C MET A 33 -7.10 -9.04 0.90
N ARG A 34 -6.86 -10.13 0.17
CA ARG A 34 -5.70 -10.23 -0.74
C ARG A 34 -5.77 -9.21 -1.88
N ASN A 35 -6.95 -8.99 -2.44
CA ASN A 35 -7.14 -7.99 -3.50
C ASN A 35 -6.90 -6.57 -2.98
N ALA A 36 -7.39 -6.25 -1.78
CA ALA A 36 -7.13 -4.96 -1.14
C ALA A 36 -5.62 -4.72 -0.91
N TRP A 37 -4.89 -5.74 -0.42
CA TRP A 37 -3.44 -5.65 -0.26
C TRP A 37 -2.72 -5.45 -1.59
N SER A 38 -3.09 -6.20 -2.64
CA SER A 38 -2.52 -6.02 -3.97
C SER A 38 -2.75 -4.61 -4.51
N GLN A 39 -3.92 -4.01 -4.24
CA GLN A 39 -4.20 -2.64 -4.67
C GLN A 39 -3.32 -1.63 -3.93
N ILE A 40 -3.09 -1.82 -2.62
CA ILE A 40 -2.16 -0.99 -1.83
C ILE A 40 -0.74 -1.10 -2.40
N ASP A 41 -0.27 -2.32 -2.67
CA ASP A 41 1.07 -2.55 -3.21
C ASP A 41 1.28 -1.85 -4.57
N VAL A 42 0.27 -1.85 -5.44
CA VAL A 42 0.32 -1.13 -6.72
C VAL A 42 0.44 0.38 -6.49
N GLN A 43 -0.31 0.95 -5.54
CA GLN A 43 -0.23 2.39 -5.24
C GLN A 43 1.12 2.78 -4.64
N LEU A 44 1.64 1.98 -3.71
CA LEU A 44 2.96 2.22 -3.11
C LEU A 44 4.07 2.08 -4.15
N LYS A 45 3.97 1.06 -5.03
CA LYS A 45 4.88 0.93 -6.16
C LYS A 45 4.85 2.16 -7.08
N ARG A 46 3.67 2.63 -7.46
CA ARG A 46 3.54 3.85 -8.28
C ARG A 46 4.17 5.06 -7.59
N ARG A 47 3.96 5.25 -6.28
CA ARG A 47 4.61 6.31 -5.49
C ARG A 47 6.13 6.18 -5.58
N HIS A 48 6.68 4.98 -5.37
CA HIS A 48 8.11 4.72 -5.48
C HIS A 48 8.65 4.99 -6.88
N ASP A 49 7.92 4.64 -7.92
CA ASP A 49 8.34 4.82 -9.31
C ASP A 49 8.35 6.30 -9.74
N LEU A 50 7.52 7.15 -9.11
CA LEU A 50 7.46 8.59 -9.40
C LEU A 50 8.52 9.42 -8.68
N ILE A 51 9.06 8.95 -7.55
CA ILE A 51 10.04 9.70 -6.75
C ILE A 51 11.33 10.06 -7.53
N PRO A 52 11.94 9.19 -8.34
CA PRO A 52 13.12 9.55 -9.12
C PRO A 52 12.87 10.74 -10.04
N ASN A 53 11.72 10.76 -10.74
CA ASN A 53 11.32 11.88 -11.60
C ASN A 53 11.11 13.17 -10.80
N LEU A 54 10.46 13.08 -9.63
CA LEU A 54 10.32 14.22 -8.72
C LEU A 54 11.70 14.77 -8.28
N VAL A 55 12.62 13.88 -7.91
CA VAL A 55 13.98 14.24 -7.49
C VAL A 55 14.75 14.89 -8.64
N GLU A 56 14.63 14.41 -9.87
CA GLU A 56 15.24 15.02 -11.05
C GLU A 56 14.67 16.41 -11.33
N THR A 57 13.35 16.58 -11.23
CA THR A 57 12.67 17.86 -11.40
C THR A 57 13.17 18.86 -10.36
N VAL A 58 13.21 18.50 -9.07
CA VAL A 58 13.72 19.40 -8.02
C VAL A 58 15.21 19.70 -8.18
N LYS A 59 16.03 18.71 -8.57
CA LYS A 59 17.47 18.91 -8.83
C LYS A 59 17.74 19.99 -9.87
N GLY A 60 16.87 20.13 -10.88
CA GLY A 60 16.99 21.16 -11.91
C GLY A 60 16.87 22.60 -11.40
N TYR A 61 16.13 22.81 -10.30
CA TYR A 61 15.87 24.14 -9.73
C TYR A 61 16.60 24.40 -8.40
N ALA A 62 16.83 23.36 -7.61
CA ALA A 62 17.38 23.43 -6.25
C ALA A 62 18.66 22.60 -6.11
N ALA A 63 19.68 22.89 -6.94
CA ALA A 63 20.94 22.13 -6.98
C ALA A 63 21.74 22.16 -5.66
N HIS A 64 21.51 23.17 -4.80
CA HIS A 64 22.15 23.29 -3.49
C HIS A 64 21.49 22.43 -2.40
N GLU A 65 20.32 21.85 -2.65
CA GLU A 65 19.53 21.05 -1.70
C GLU A 65 19.87 19.56 -1.74
N ARG A 66 21.17 19.25 -1.91
CA ARG A 66 21.67 17.86 -2.02
C ARG A 66 21.27 17.00 -0.82
N GLN A 67 21.42 17.52 0.39
CA GLN A 67 21.10 16.79 1.62
C GLN A 67 19.63 16.37 1.67
N THR A 68 18.73 17.26 1.26
CA THR A 68 17.28 16.99 1.21
C THR A 68 16.96 15.92 0.17
N LEU A 69 17.56 16.01 -1.01
CA LEU A 69 17.35 15.05 -2.11
C LEU A 69 17.93 13.66 -1.81
N GLU A 70 19.07 13.61 -1.13
CA GLU A 70 19.68 12.37 -0.64
C GLU A 70 18.80 11.71 0.43
N ALA A 71 18.25 12.49 1.36
CA ALA A 71 17.34 11.98 2.38
C ALA A 71 16.07 11.35 1.76
N VAL A 72 15.50 11.96 0.71
CA VAL A 72 14.35 11.42 -0.03
C VAL A 72 14.73 10.14 -0.79
N THR A 73 15.91 10.12 -1.42
CA THR A 73 16.40 8.95 -2.15
C THR A 73 16.66 7.77 -1.21
N ALA A 74 17.26 8.03 -0.04
CA ALA A 74 17.50 7.03 0.99
C ALA A 74 16.18 6.51 1.58
N ALA A 75 15.25 7.39 1.91
CA ALA A 75 13.93 7.01 2.43
C ALA A 75 13.13 6.18 1.42
N ARG A 76 13.21 6.50 0.12
CA ARG A 76 12.63 5.67 -0.95
C ARG A 76 13.26 4.27 -0.95
N GLY A 77 14.60 4.19 -0.89
CA GLY A 77 15.31 2.91 -0.83
C GLY A 77 14.88 2.04 0.35
N ALA A 78 14.71 2.65 1.53
CA ALA A 78 14.19 1.99 2.72
C ALA A 78 12.74 1.49 2.54
N ALA A 79 11.86 2.32 1.97
CA ALA A 79 10.46 1.96 1.69
C ALA A 79 10.34 0.80 0.70
N VAL A 80 11.09 0.83 -0.40
CA VAL A 80 11.15 -0.28 -1.37
C VAL A 80 11.70 -1.55 -0.73
N SER A 81 12.70 -1.44 0.14
CA SER A 81 13.30 -2.58 0.83
C SER A 81 12.40 -3.18 1.93
N ALA A 82 11.36 -2.46 2.36
CA ALA A 82 10.40 -2.91 3.36
C ALA A 82 9.23 -3.70 2.77
N VAL A 83 9.04 -3.66 1.44
CA VAL A 83 8.00 -4.42 0.73
C VAL A 83 8.17 -5.91 1.03
N GLY A 84 7.07 -6.56 1.45
CA GLY A 84 7.06 -7.98 1.76
C GLY A 84 7.66 -8.38 3.12
N LYS A 85 8.20 -7.43 3.91
CA LYS A 85 8.72 -7.69 5.27
C LYS A 85 7.65 -7.60 6.37
N GLY A 86 6.39 -7.41 5.97
CA GLY A 86 5.24 -7.29 6.86
C GLY A 86 4.72 -5.86 6.96
N VAL A 87 3.43 -5.75 7.28
CA VAL A 87 2.67 -4.49 7.27
C VAL A 87 3.30 -3.43 8.19
N GLY A 88 3.78 -3.83 9.38
CA GLY A 88 4.40 -2.90 10.32
C GLY A 88 5.71 -2.29 9.81
N ALA A 89 6.55 -3.10 9.17
CA ALA A 89 7.81 -2.63 8.59
C ALA A 89 7.56 -1.69 7.40
N GLN A 90 6.59 -2.04 6.54
CA GLN A 90 6.20 -1.23 5.40
C GLN A 90 5.57 0.11 5.86
N ALA A 91 4.65 0.09 6.81
CA ALA A 91 4.04 1.31 7.36
C ALA A 91 5.08 2.26 7.97
N LYS A 92 6.07 1.74 8.70
CA LYS A 92 7.15 2.54 9.26
C LYS A 92 7.97 3.23 8.15
N ALA A 93 8.41 2.47 7.16
CA ALA A 93 9.25 2.99 6.08
C ALA A 93 8.49 3.99 5.18
N GLU A 94 7.21 3.75 4.91
CA GLU A 94 6.33 4.68 4.19
C GLU A 94 6.11 5.98 4.97
N GLY A 95 6.06 5.91 6.31
CA GLY A 95 5.99 7.07 7.19
C GLY A 95 7.26 7.92 7.14
N GLU A 96 8.44 7.28 7.17
CA GLU A 96 9.73 7.97 7.02
C GLU A 96 9.85 8.65 5.64
N LEU A 97 9.43 7.95 4.58
CA LEU A 97 9.35 8.51 3.23
C LEU A 97 8.39 9.70 3.15
N SER A 98 7.21 9.61 3.79
CA SER A 98 6.27 10.72 3.87
C SER A 98 6.91 11.95 4.51
N GLY A 99 7.59 11.77 5.65
CA GLY A 99 8.30 12.87 6.31
C GLY A 99 9.43 13.48 5.47
N ALA A 100 10.15 12.67 4.69
CA ALA A 100 11.17 13.16 3.76
C ALA A 100 10.55 14.00 2.62
N LEU A 101 9.42 13.56 2.06
CA LEU A 101 8.69 14.32 1.04
C LEU A 101 8.09 15.62 1.61
N SER A 102 7.61 15.64 2.86
CA SER A 102 7.15 16.88 3.49
C SER A 102 8.29 17.91 3.63
N ARG A 103 9.51 17.46 3.96
CA ARG A 103 10.69 18.35 3.99
C ARG A 103 11.04 18.85 2.59
N LEU A 104 10.96 17.99 1.58
CA LEU A 104 11.17 18.37 0.18
C LEU A 104 10.16 19.44 -0.28
N LEU A 105 8.89 19.33 0.15
CA LEU A 105 7.86 20.32 -0.15
C LEU A 105 8.16 21.66 0.51
N ALA A 106 8.60 21.66 1.77
CA ALA A 106 9.02 22.88 2.46
C ALA A 106 10.23 23.56 1.78
N VAL A 107 11.14 22.77 1.22
CA VAL A 107 12.22 23.30 0.38
C VAL A 107 11.64 23.91 -0.89
N ALA A 108 10.72 23.23 -1.58
CA ALA A 108 10.11 23.74 -2.80
C ALA A 108 9.35 25.06 -2.62
N GLU A 109 8.79 25.35 -1.43
CA GLU A 109 8.19 26.66 -1.14
C GLU A 109 9.19 27.82 -1.24
N ARG A 110 10.49 27.56 -1.02
CA ARG A 110 11.56 28.55 -1.14
C ARG A 110 12.00 28.79 -2.59
N TYR A 111 11.51 28.00 -3.54
CA TYR A 111 11.84 28.08 -4.97
C TYR A 111 10.57 28.34 -5.80
N PRO A 112 10.18 29.61 -6.00
CA PRO A 112 8.96 29.98 -6.74
C PRO A 112 8.92 29.40 -8.16
N ASP A 113 10.07 29.33 -8.84
CA ASP A 113 10.18 28.77 -10.20
C ASP A 113 9.88 27.28 -10.26
N LEU A 114 10.29 26.52 -9.22
CA LEU A 114 9.96 25.11 -9.08
C LEU A 114 8.46 24.94 -8.82
N LYS A 115 7.89 25.77 -7.94
CA LYS A 115 6.46 25.78 -7.62
C LYS A 115 5.57 26.13 -8.82
N ALA A 116 6.10 26.93 -9.75
CA ALA A 116 5.40 27.31 -10.97
C ALA A 116 5.53 26.26 -12.09
N ASN A 117 6.37 25.24 -11.92
CA ASN A 117 6.54 24.17 -12.91
C ASN A 117 5.32 23.24 -12.90
N GLN A 118 4.68 23.03 -14.05
CA GLN A 118 3.50 22.17 -14.17
C GLN A 118 3.79 20.67 -13.98
N ASN A 119 5.07 20.27 -14.04
CA ASN A 119 5.51 18.89 -13.84
C ASN A 119 5.87 18.58 -12.38
N PHE A 120 5.90 19.59 -11.50
CA PHE A 120 6.14 19.47 -10.07
C PHE A 120 4.82 19.42 -9.30
#